data_AF-A0A150WGU8-F1
#
_entry.id   AF-A0A150WGU8-F1
#
_cell.length_a   1.000
_cell.length_b   1.000
_cell.length_c   1.000
_cell.angle_alpha   90.00
_cell.angle_beta   90.00
_cell.angle_gamma   90.00
#
_symmetry.space_group_name_H-M   'P 1'
#
loop_
_entity.id
_entity.type
_entity.pdbx_description
1 polymer ?
#
loop_
_entity_poly.entity_id
_entity_poly.type
_entity_poly.pdbx_seq_one_letter_code
_entity_poly.pdbx_strand_id
1 'polypeptide(L)'
;MVVGVALLGIMGMVAASFFVFTAKTKDQITNEIEDKVDNIIAERMILKDLKYSEPSFNNVLIPDDTGFRFFDYVSDSGGDQEFDAPRKLTLEFGRRNEFVFMTSNDKLGTMMYTPALAYDLGALPTSANQEAALIFRSLNKGNEVLKSNPGFWQVGTILMLDSPAAVREMTPTGPNYNVPARSPIFVGIVNAPGESRLTPFNLTGFLNKTHPLYPNETINDEDKFLRDIPPMGGAAPLVRLKAVNIIKYYLERDPKTKTVNLLRSVYMNNTFSKGQLFAADVTRVVFSRNNARDSLIYYQIIRPQDVGK
;
A
#
# COMPACT_ATOMS: atom_id res chain seq x y z
N MET A 1 72.19 15.71 -22.22
CA MET A 1 71.40 14.57 -21.71
C MET A 1 70.53 14.93 -20.51
N VAL A 2 71.01 15.69 -19.51
CA VAL A 2 70.26 15.98 -18.27
C VAL A 2 68.96 16.80 -18.48
N VAL A 3 68.95 17.72 -19.45
CA VAL A 3 67.76 18.56 -19.76
C VAL A 3 66.62 17.76 -20.43
N GLY A 4 66.95 16.74 -21.25
CA GLY A 4 65.95 15.91 -21.93
C GLY A 4 65.22 14.94 -21.00
N VAL A 5 65.89 14.44 -19.97
CA VAL A 5 65.28 13.56 -18.95
C VAL A 5 64.35 14.35 -18.02
N ALA A 6 64.71 15.59 -17.66
CA ALA A 6 63.87 16.47 -16.85
C ALA A 6 62.57 16.87 -17.60
N LEU A 7 62.64 17.17 -18.89
CA LEU A 7 61.48 17.49 -19.72
C LEU A 7 60.51 16.31 -19.90
N LEU A 8 61.04 15.10 -20.10
CA LEU A 8 60.24 13.87 -20.16
C LEU A 8 59.54 13.55 -18.83
N GLY A 9 60.21 13.79 -17.69
CA GLY A 9 59.62 13.63 -16.37
C GLY A 9 58.47 14.61 -16.09
N ILE A 10 58.61 15.87 -16.53
CA ILE A 10 57.55 16.89 -16.39
C ILE A 10 56.37 16.57 -17.30
N MET A 11 56.59 16.18 -18.56
CA MET A 11 55.50 15.76 -19.45
C MET A 11 54.78 14.50 -18.94
N GLY A 12 55.51 13.54 -18.37
CA GLY A 12 54.93 12.35 -17.74
C GLY A 12 54.05 12.68 -16.53
N MET A 13 54.47 13.62 -15.68
CA MET A 13 53.67 14.08 -14.53
C MET A 13 52.43 14.88 -14.95
N VAL A 14 52.53 15.73 -15.98
CA VAL A 14 51.40 16.48 -16.51
C VAL A 14 50.37 15.54 -17.15
N ALA A 15 50.82 14.55 -17.93
CA ALA A 15 49.96 13.54 -18.52
C ALA A 15 49.27 12.68 -17.45
N ALA A 16 50.01 12.20 -16.43
CA ALA A 16 49.45 11.43 -15.33
C ALA A 16 48.43 12.24 -14.53
N SER A 17 48.70 13.53 -14.29
CA SER A 17 47.79 14.45 -13.62
C SER A 17 46.52 14.69 -14.44
N PHE A 18 46.64 14.82 -15.76
CA PHE A 18 45.49 14.89 -16.67
C PHE A 18 44.68 13.60 -16.68
N PHE A 19 45.31 12.42 -16.70
CA PHE A 19 44.61 11.14 -16.64
C PHE A 19 43.91 10.93 -15.30
N VAL A 20 44.55 11.27 -14.17
CA VAL A 20 43.93 11.19 -12.83
C VAL A 20 42.78 12.19 -12.70
N PHE A 21 42.93 13.40 -13.24
CA PHE A 21 41.87 14.40 -13.24
C PHE A 21 40.70 13.92 -14.10
N THR A 22 40.95 13.47 -15.33
CA THR A 22 39.93 12.97 -16.24
C THR A 22 39.24 11.71 -15.70
N ALA A 23 39.97 10.81 -15.04
CA ALA A 23 39.40 9.64 -14.38
C ALA A 23 38.49 10.06 -13.21
N LYS A 24 38.95 10.96 -12.33
CA LYS A 24 38.11 11.50 -11.24
C LYS A 24 36.86 12.21 -11.77
N THR A 25 36.99 13.01 -12.83
CA THR A 25 35.85 13.71 -13.43
C THR A 25 34.90 12.73 -14.11
N LYS A 26 35.42 11.68 -14.76
CA LYS A 26 34.60 10.63 -15.38
C LYS A 26 33.87 9.79 -14.34
N ASP A 27 34.52 9.44 -13.24
CA ASP A 27 33.90 8.73 -12.12
C ASP A 27 32.84 9.60 -11.45
N GLN A 28 33.10 10.89 -11.23
CA GLN A 28 32.11 11.84 -10.72
C GLN A 28 30.91 11.97 -11.65
N ILE A 29 31.12 12.13 -12.95
CA ILE A 29 30.04 12.23 -13.94
C ILE A 29 29.26 10.91 -14.03
N THR A 30 29.93 9.76 -13.98
CA THR A 30 29.28 8.46 -14.04
C THR A 30 28.44 8.22 -12.80
N ASN A 31 28.97 8.52 -11.62
CA ASN A 31 28.22 8.46 -10.36
C ASN A 31 27.03 9.43 -10.36
N GLU A 32 27.18 10.66 -10.86
CA GLU A 32 26.06 11.60 -10.98
C GLU A 32 24.98 11.11 -11.95
N ILE A 33 25.35 10.41 -13.02
CA ILE A 33 24.40 9.84 -13.99
C ILE A 33 23.69 8.63 -13.39
N GLU A 34 24.43 7.70 -12.76
CA GLU A 34 23.87 6.53 -12.08
C GLU A 34 22.91 6.97 -10.96
N ASP A 35 23.31 7.94 -10.13
CA ASP A 35 22.46 8.51 -9.10
C ASP A 35 21.19 9.16 -9.67
N LYS A 36 21.27 9.81 -10.84
CA LYS A 36 20.08 10.39 -11.50
C LYS A 36 19.16 9.31 -12.05
N VAL A 37 19.70 8.25 -12.66
CA VAL A 37 18.92 7.14 -13.20
C VAL A 37 18.20 6.40 -12.07
N ASP A 38 18.89 6.10 -10.98
CA ASP A 38 18.32 5.43 -9.82
C ASP A 38 17.23 6.27 -9.14
N ASN A 39 17.46 7.58 -9.01
CA ASN A 39 16.43 8.50 -8.51
C ASN A 39 15.18 8.52 -9.41
N ILE A 40 15.33 8.54 -10.74
CA ILE A 40 14.19 8.51 -11.68
C ILE A 40 13.42 7.19 -11.57
N ILE A 41 14.11 6.07 -11.40
CA ILE A 41 13.47 4.75 -11.22
C ILE A 41 12.72 4.72 -9.88
N ALA A 42 13.34 5.21 -8.81
CA ALA A 42 12.73 5.29 -7.48
C ALA A 42 11.46 6.16 -7.50
N GLU A 43 11.53 7.33 -8.13
CA GLU A 43 10.39 8.24 -8.30
C GLU A 43 9.24 7.60 -9.08
N ARG A 44 9.54 6.95 -10.21
CA ARG A 44 8.54 6.20 -10.99
C ARG A 44 7.90 5.08 -10.17
N MET A 45 8.66 4.44 -9.29
CA MET A 45 8.16 3.38 -8.44
C MET A 45 7.25 3.91 -7.32
N ILE A 46 7.59 5.05 -6.70
CA ILE A 46 6.69 5.77 -5.77
C ILE A 46 5.39 6.13 -6.49
N LEU A 47 5.47 6.75 -7.67
CA LEU A 47 4.29 7.07 -8.47
C LEU A 47 3.45 5.85 -8.79
N LYS A 48 4.09 4.74 -9.17
CA LYS A 48 3.39 3.48 -9.45
C LYS A 48 2.64 3.00 -8.21
N ASP A 49 3.31 2.92 -7.07
CA ASP A 49 2.70 2.42 -5.83
C ASP A 49 1.54 3.32 -5.38
N LEU A 50 1.72 4.64 -5.42
CA LEU A 50 0.66 5.61 -5.11
C LEU A 50 -0.52 5.49 -6.09
N LYS A 51 -0.27 5.29 -7.39
CA LYS A 51 -1.32 5.08 -8.39
C LYS A 51 -2.17 3.84 -8.10
N TYR A 52 -1.55 2.77 -7.59
CA TYR A 52 -2.26 1.53 -7.26
C TYR A 52 -2.77 1.50 -5.81
N SER A 53 -2.77 2.62 -5.10
CA SER A 53 -3.19 2.70 -3.69
C SER A 53 -4.72 2.66 -3.47
N GLU A 54 -5.52 2.41 -4.51
CA GLU A 54 -7.00 2.28 -4.43
C GLU A 54 -7.48 1.46 -3.22
N PRO A 55 -6.90 0.28 -2.90
CA PRO A 55 -7.34 -0.51 -1.76
C PRO A 55 -7.20 0.20 -0.40
N SER A 56 -6.35 1.21 -0.29
CA SER A 56 -6.12 1.96 0.95
C SER A 56 -7.25 2.92 1.27
N PHE A 57 -7.91 3.49 0.25
CA PHE A 57 -8.91 4.52 0.45
C PHE A 57 -10.09 4.00 1.29
N ASN A 58 -10.43 4.73 2.35
CA ASN A 58 -11.42 4.41 3.37
C ASN A 58 -11.20 3.12 4.19
N ASN A 59 -10.12 2.38 3.90
CA ASN A 59 -9.85 1.06 4.47
C ASN A 59 -8.65 1.04 5.41
N VAL A 60 -7.73 2.00 5.27
CA VAL A 60 -6.52 2.11 6.06
C VAL A 60 -6.61 3.29 7.02
N LEU A 61 -6.15 3.08 8.25
CA LEU A 61 -6.21 4.03 9.36
C LEU A 61 -4.88 4.78 9.55
N ILE A 62 -4.33 5.38 8.49
CA ILE A 62 -3.14 6.24 8.62
C ILE A 62 -3.59 7.69 8.86
N PRO A 63 -3.22 8.31 10.00
CA PRO A 63 -3.46 9.74 10.22
C PRO A 63 -2.49 10.59 9.39
N ASP A 64 -2.93 11.76 8.96
CA ASP A 64 -2.12 12.78 8.32
C ASP A 64 -1.43 13.67 9.38
N ASP A 65 -0.88 14.82 8.97
CA ASP A 65 -0.20 15.78 9.85
C ASP A 65 -1.16 16.57 10.74
N THR A 66 -2.45 16.63 10.38
CA THR A 66 -3.52 17.34 11.11
C THR A 66 -4.36 16.42 11.99
N GLY A 67 -4.16 15.10 11.90
CA GLY A 67 -4.86 14.09 12.70
C GLY A 67 -6.05 13.44 11.99
N PHE A 68 -6.45 13.94 10.81
CA PHE A 68 -7.44 13.29 9.96
C PHE A 68 -6.85 12.08 9.26
N ARG A 69 -7.68 11.16 8.76
CA ARG A 69 -7.18 10.00 8.02
C ARG A 69 -6.72 10.44 6.62
N PHE A 70 -5.49 10.10 6.27
CA PHE A 70 -4.88 10.47 4.99
C PHE A 70 -5.60 9.84 3.79
N PHE A 71 -6.11 8.61 3.97
CA PHE A 71 -6.78 7.83 2.93
C PHE A 71 -8.31 7.96 2.96
N ASP A 72 -8.89 8.90 3.73
CA ASP A 72 -10.32 9.16 3.64
C ASP A 72 -10.67 9.77 2.27
N TYR A 73 -11.62 9.16 1.58
CA TYR A 73 -12.09 9.51 0.26
C TYR A 73 -13.60 9.70 0.24
N VAL A 74 -14.04 10.90 -0.12
CA VAL A 74 -15.44 11.30 -0.10
C VAL A 74 -15.83 11.87 -1.45
N SER A 75 -16.72 11.18 -2.16
CA SER A 75 -17.18 11.62 -3.49
C SER A 75 -18.59 12.23 -3.49
N ASP A 76 -19.35 12.04 -2.42
CA ASP A 76 -20.80 12.23 -2.38
C ASP A 76 -21.27 13.35 -1.44
N SER A 77 -20.44 13.84 -0.50
CA SER A 77 -20.77 14.99 0.34
C SER A 77 -19.98 16.25 -0.02
N GLY A 78 -20.72 17.32 -0.32
CA GLY A 78 -20.22 18.67 -0.56
C GLY A 78 -20.32 19.56 0.69
N GLY A 79 -19.39 20.50 0.84
CA GLY A 79 -19.53 21.63 1.79
C GLY A 79 -19.02 21.42 3.21
N ASP A 80 -18.42 20.26 3.53
CA ASP A 80 -17.71 20.08 4.80
C ASP A 80 -16.26 20.57 4.66
N GLN A 81 -15.91 21.58 5.44
CA GLN A 81 -14.59 22.19 5.44
C GLN A 81 -13.49 21.19 5.80
N GLU A 82 -13.80 20.15 6.60
CA GLU A 82 -12.87 19.08 6.93
C GLU A 82 -12.46 18.28 5.69
N PHE A 83 -13.42 17.98 4.81
CA PHE A 83 -13.17 17.22 3.58
C PHE A 83 -12.61 18.07 2.45
N ASP A 84 -12.75 19.39 2.53
CA ASP A 84 -12.18 20.35 1.57
C ASP A 84 -10.73 20.74 1.92
N ALA A 85 -10.27 20.45 3.14
CA ALA A 85 -8.91 20.74 3.57
C ALA A 85 -7.87 19.80 2.92
N PRO A 86 -6.69 20.32 2.53
CA PRO A 86 -5.60 19.49 2.03
C PRO A 86 -5.18 18.41 3.02
N ARG A 87 -4.90 17.21 2.50
CA ARG A 87 -4.34 16.11 3.29
C ARG A 87 -2.85 16.06 3.09
N LYS A 88 -2.06 16.10 4.16
CA LYS A 88 -0.59 16.09 4.09
C LYS A 88 -0.02 15.16 5.13
N LEU A 89 0.88 14.28 4.72
CA LEU A 89 1.64 13.38 5.58
C LEU A 89 3.12 13.63 5.36
N THR A 90 3.82 14.07 6.41
CA THR A 90 5.25 14.36 6.33
C THR A 90 6.06 13.33 7.10
N LEU A 91 6.90 12.58 6.37
CA LEU A 91 7.97 11.76 6.92
C LEU A 91 9.17 12.62 7.23
N GLU A 92 9.62 12.57 8.47
CA GLU A 92 10.77 13.31 8.97
C GLU A 92 11.43 12.50 10.08
N PHE A 93 12.75 12.31 9.97
CA PHE A 93 13.49 11.46 10.90
C PHE A 93 13.40 12.00 12.33
N GLY A 94 12.89 11.18 13.24
CA GLY A 94 12.68 11.54 14.65
C GLY A 94 11.28 12.10 14.96
N ARG A 95 10.43 12.34 13.95
CA ARG A 95 9.02 12.76 14.15
C ARG A 95 8.05 11.68 13.69
N ARG A 96 8.09 11.35 12.40
CA ARG A 96 7.30 10.28 11.78
C ARG A 96 8.18 9.61 10.75
N ASN A 97 8.60 8.39 11.05
CA ASN A 97 9.63 7.73 10.25
C ASN A 97 9.05 6.85 9.15
N GLU A 98 7.75 6.55 9.14
CA GLU A 98 7.16 5.61 8.19
C GLU A 98 5.79 6.02 7.66
N PHE A 99 5.52 5.59 6.42
CA PHE A 99 4.23 5.66 5.74
C PHE A 99 3.92 4.28 5.18
N VAL A 100 2.85 3.67 5.67
CA VAL A 100 2.42 2.31 5.28
C VAL A 100 1.08 2.40 4.58
N PHE A 101 0.92 1.70 3.45
CA PHE A 101 -0.34 1.65 2.73
C PHE A 101 -0.49 0.37 1.90
N MET A 102 -1.71 0.10 1.44
CA MET A 102 -2.05 -1.02 0.57
C MET A 102 -2.06 -0.61 -0.90
N THR A 103 -1.61 -1.51 -1.76
CA THR A 103 -1.68 -1.35 -3.22
C THR A 103 -2.29 -2.57 -3.87
N SER A 104 -2.99 -2.37 -4.99
CA SER A 104 -3.43 -3.47 -5.83
C SER A 104 -2.23 -4.15 -6.50
N ASN A 105 -2.20 -5.47 -6.51
CA ASN A 105 -1.23 -6.23 -7.28
C ASN A 105 -1.67 -6.24 -8.76
N ASP A 106 -1.07 -5.36 -9.55
CA ASP A 106 -1.37 -5.16 -10.97
C ASP A 106 -1.20 -6.42 -11.83
N LYS A 107 -0.31 -7.34 -11.43
CA LYS A 107 -0.06 -8.59 -12.15
C LYS A 107 -1.17 -9.62 -11.94
N LEU A 108 -1.70 -9.68 -10.73
CA LEU A 108 -2.70 -10.69 -10.33
C LEU A 108 -4.13 -10.21 -10.56
N GLY A 109 -4.37 -8.90 -10.45
CA GLY A 109 -5.66 -8.28 -10.78
C GLY A 109 -6.75 -8.56 -9.75
N THR A 110 -7.99 -8.65 -10.23
CA THR A 110 -9.20 -8.80 -9.41
C THR A 110 -10.09 -9.91 -9.99
N MET A 111 -10.67 -10.71 -9.11
CA MET A 111 -11.64 -11.76 -9.43
C MET A 111 -13.00 -11.38 -8.86
N MET A 112 -14.08 -11.67 -9.58
CA MET A 112 -15.43 -11.68 -9.01
C MET A 112 -15.66 -13.03 -8.32
N TYR A 113 -15.94 -13.01 -7.03
CA TYR A 113 -16.16 -14.20 -6.23
C TYR A 113 -17.66 -14.43 -6.01
N THR A 114 -18.09 -15.69 -6.13
CA THR A 114 -19.48 -16.07 -5.85
C THR A 114 -19.57 -16.62 -4.43
N PRO A 115 -20.25 -15.92 -3.47
CA PRO A 115 -20.29 -16.33 -2.07
C PRO A 115 -20.74 -17.77 -1.85
N ALA A 116 -21.73 -18.25 -2.61
CA ALA A 116 -22.28 -19.60 -2.49
C ALA A 116 -21.22 -20.72 -2.63
N LEU A 117 -20.12 -20.47 -3.33
CA LEU A 117 -19.03 -21.45 -3.50
C LEU A 117 -18.29 -21.73 -2.18
N ALA A 118 -18.33 -20.81 -1.21
CA ALA A 118 -17.67 -20.98 0.07
C ALA A 118 -18.42 -21.93 1.03
N TYR A 119 -19.68 -22.24 0.74
CA TYR A 119 -20.59 -22.89 1.67
C TYR A 119 -20.98 -24.29 1.22
N ASP A 120 -21.33 -25.13 2.20
CA ASP A 120 -22.15 -26.33 1.99
C ASP A 120 -23.56 -26.09 2.49
N LEU A 121 -24.53 -26.54 1.72
CA LEU A 121 -25.90 -26.67 2.19
C LEU A 121 -26.03 -27.94 3.02
N GLY A 122 -26.53 -27.81 4.25
CA GLY A 122 -26.89 -28.93 5.10
C GLY A 122 -28.07 -29.72 4.54
N ALA A 123 -28.50 -30.74 5.29
CA ALA A 123 -29.68 -31.50 4.93
C ALA A 123 -30.90 -30.57 4.77
N LEU A 124 -31.70 -30.83 3.74
CA LEU A 124 -32.94 -30.07 3.53
C LEU A 124 -33.88 -30.32 4.70
N PRO A 125 -34.44 -29.27 5.31
CA PRO A 125 -35.39 -29.42 6.40
C PRO A 125 -36.67 -30.07 5.89
N THR A 126 -37.34 -30.80 6.78
CA THR A 126 -38.61 -31.49 6.49
C THR A 126 -39.79 -30.52 6.39
N SER A 127 -39.61 -29.26 6.82
CA SER A 127 -40.60 -28.19 6.80
C SER A 127 -40.10 -27.01 5.96
N ALA A 128 -40.99 -26.43 5.17
CA ALA A 128 -40.70 -25.21 4.39
C ALA A 128 -40.47 -23.95 5.26
N ASN A 129 -40.88 -23.99 6.54
CA ASN A 129 -40.70 -22.88 7.49
C ASN A 129 -39.40 -22.98 8.29
N GLN A 130 -38.56 -23.97 8.00
CA GLN A 130 -37.24 -24.12 8.61
C GLN A 130 -36.20 -23.88 7.52
N GLU A 131 -35.15 -23.15 7.87
CA GLU A 131 -34.03 -22.90 6.97
C GLU A 131 -33.05 -24.08 7.01
N ALA A 132 -32.48 -24.42 5.85
CA ALA A 132 -31.37 -25.36 5.80
C ALA A 132 -30.11 -24.70 6.39
N ALA A 133 -29.32 -25.47 7.13
CA ALA A 133 -28.07 -24.95 7.67
C ALA A 133 -27.10 -24.60 6.53
N LEU A 134 -26.54 -23.38 6.56
CA LEU A 134 -25.50 -22.96 5.63
C LEU A 134 -24.14 -22.98 6.34
N ILE A 135 -23.28 -23.94 6.00
CA ILE A 135 -22.02 -24.23 6.70
C ILE A 135 -20.86 -23.65 5.88
N PHE A 136 -20.15 -22.68 6.45
CA PHE A 136 -18.93 -22.15 5.81
C PHE A 136 -17.84 -23.23 5.79
N ARG A 137 -17.23 -23.43 4.62
CA ARG A 137 -16.06 -24.31 4.46
C ARG A 137 -14.80 -23.50 4.32
N SER A 138 -14.68 -22.77 3.22
CA SER A 138 -13.54 -21.91 2.93
C SER A 138 -13.73 -21.16 1.61
N LEU A 139 -13.00 -20.06 1.40
CA LEU A 139 -13.05 -19.35 0.12
C LEU A 139 -12.56 -20.21 -1.05
N ASN A 140 -11.51 -21.01 -0.82
CA ASN A 140 -10.92 -21.89 -1.82
C ASN A 140 -11.41 -23.35 -1.69
N LYS A 141 -12.65 -23.55 -1.22
CA LYS A 141 -13.32 -24.86 -1.21
C LYS A 141 -13.23 -25.48 -2.61
N GLY A 142 -12.83 -26.75 -2.72
CA GLY A 142 -12.71 -27.43 -4.01
C GLY A 142 -11.66 -26.83 -4.98
N ASN A 143 -10.74 -26.00 -4.47
CA ASN A 143 -9.76 -25.25 -5.25
C ASN A 143 -10.37 -24.23 -6.23
N GLU A 144 -11.58 -23.71 -5.97
CA GLU A 144 -12.26 -22.80 -6.90
C GLU A 144 -11.47 -21.50 -7.18
N VAL A 145 -10.87 -20.89 -6.15
CA VAL A 145 -10.04 -19.69 -6.34
C VAL A 145 -8.77 -20.03 -7.11
N LEU A 146 -8.10 -21.13 -6.72
CA LEU A 146 -6.88 -21.59 -7.38
C LEU A 146 -7.10 -21.94 -8.86
N LYS A 147 -8.23 -22.58 -9.20
CA LYS A 147 -8.60 -22.92 -10.59
C LYS A 147 -8.81 -21.67 -11.43
N SER A 148 -9.46 -20.65 -10.89
CA SER A 148 -9.77 -19.44 -11.64
C SER A 148 -8.59 -18.46 -11.70
N ASN A 149 -7.77 -18.36 -10.66
CA ASN A 149 -6.52 -17.61 -10.67
C ASN A 149 -5.45 -18.29 -9.79
N PRO A 150 -4.53 -19.07 -10.39
CA PRO A 150 -3.52 -19.80 -9.64
C PRO A 150 -2.60 -18.91 -8.80
N GLY A 151 -2.41 -17.64 -9.20
CA GLY A 151 -1.57 -16.68 -8.49
C GLY A 151 -2.19 -16.16 -7.21
N PHE A 152 -3.52 -16.25 -7.03
CA PHE A 152 -4.18 -15.78 -5.81
C PHE A 152 -3.91 -16.70 -4.62
N TRP A 153 -3.81 -18.00 -4.87
CA TRP A 153 -3.67 -19.01 -3.81
C TRP A 153 -2.24 -19.51 -3.63
N GLN A 154 -1.28 -18.57 -3.68
CA GLN A 154 0.15 -18.83 -3.44
C GLN A 154 0.57 -18.32 -2.07
N VAL A 155 1.41 -19.08 -1.38
CA VAL A 155 1.95 -18.70 -0.07
C VAL A 155 2.55 -17.29 -0.11
N GLY A 156 2.19 -16.47 0.88
CA GLY A 156 2.62 -15.08 0.97
C GLY A 156 1.74 -14.08 0.21
N THR A 157 0.78 -14.55 -0.59
CA THR A 157 -0.17 -13.67 -1.27
C THR A 157 -1.17 -13.13 -0.27
N ILE A 158 -1.31 -11.79 -0.25
CA ILE A 158 -2.32 -11.12 0.55
C ILE A 158 -3.51 -10.84 -0.35
N LEU A 159 -4.68 -11.30 0.10
CA LEU A 159 -5.94 -11.12 -0.60
C LEU A 159 -6.87 -10.24 0.23
N MET A 160 -7.61 -9.38 -0.47
CA MET A 160 -8.63 -8.51 0.09
C MET A 160 -9.97 -8.85 -0.53
N LEU A 161 -10.95 -9.14 0.31
CA LEU A 161 -12.35 -9.19 -0.03
C LEU A 161 -12.97 -7.80 0.17
N ASP A 162 -13.68 -7.32 -0.84
CA ASP A 162 -14.53 -6.14 -0.74
C ASP A 162 -15.81 -6.30 -1.58
N SER A 163 -16.72 -5.33 -1.44
CA SER A 163 -17.87 -5.16 -2.31
C SER A 163 -17.80 -3.79 -2.99
N PRO A 164 -18.26 -3.63 -4.24
CA PRO A 164 -18.37 -2.30 -4.84
C PRO A 164 -19.42 -1.41 -4.17
N ALA A 165 -20.32 -1.98 -3.37
CA ALA A 165 -21.32 -1.22 -2.63
C ALA A 165 -20.70 -0.55 -1.40
N ALA A 166 -20.58 0.78 -1.44
CA ALA A 166 -20.19 1.58 -0.30
C ALA A 166 -21.44 2.01 0.49
N VAL A 167 -21.39 1.82 1.80
CA VAL A 167 -22.45 2.25 2.72
C VAL A 167 -21.85 3.17 3.77
N ARG A 168 -22.66 4.12 4.26
CA ARG A 168 -22.24 5.03 5.33
C ARG A 168 -22.32 4.34 6.67
N GLU A 169 -21.50 4.81 7.58
CA GLU A 169 -21.58 4.38 8.97
C GLU A 169 -22.96 4.74 9.54
N MET A 170 -23.61 3.83 10.27
CA MET A 170 -24.91 4.10 10.90
C MET A 170 -24.73 4.54 12.36
N THR A 171 -25.38 5.64 12.72
CA THR A 171 -25.52 6.12 14.10
C THR A 171 -26.96 5.92 14.59
N PRO A 172 -27.25 6.06 15.90
CA PRO A 172 -28.62 5.99 16.42
C PRO A 172 -29.60 6.98 15.77
N THR A 173 -29.12 8.09 15.19
CA THR A 173 -29.93 9.13 14.55
C THR A 173 -29.97 9.03 13.02
N GLY A 174 -29.26 8.06 12.42
CA GLY A 174 -29.19 7.85 10.97
C GLY A 174 -27.75 7.75 10.44
N PRO A 175 -27.57 7.84 9.12
CA PRO A 175 -26.24 7.76 8.49
C PRO A 175 -25.30 8.87 8.97
N ASN A 176 -24.06 8.51 9.28
CA ASN A 176 -22.98 9.41 9.65
C ASN A 176 -22.40 10.05 8.38
N TYR A 177 -22.61 11.36 8.20
CA TYR A 177 -22.06 12.09 7.06
C TYR A 177 -20.60 12.54 7.27
N ASN A 178 -20.13 12.52 8.52
CA ASN A 178 -18.77 12.92 8.90
C ASN A 178 -17.76 11.77 8.72
N VAL A 179 -18.22 10.58 8.34
CA VAL A 179 -17.36 9.43 8.03
C VAL A 179 -17.57 9.06 6.56
N PRO A 180 -16.49 8.89 5.77
CA PRO A 180 -16.61 8.45 4.38
C PRO A 180 -17.37 7.12 4.25
N ALA A 181 -18.20 7.03 3.21
CA ALA A 181 -18.84 5.77 2.85
C ALA A 181 -17.79 4.73 2.43
N ARG A 182 -17.97 3.49 2.86
CA ARG A 182 -17.06 2.40 2.51
C ARG A 182 -17.77 1.05 2.45
N SER A 183 -17.13 0.09 1.80
CA SER A 183 -17.52 -1.31 1.94
C SER A 183 -16.88 -1.88 3.21
N PRO A 184 -17.52 -2.85 3.88
CA PRO A 184 -16.76 -3.77 4.72
C PRO A 184 -15.65 -4.44 3.91
N ILE A 185 -14.56 -4.82 4.57
CA ILE A 185 -13.44 -5.52 3.94
C ILE A 185 -12.96 -6.65 4.85
N PHE A 186 -12.41 -7.68 4.24
CA PHE A 186 -11.58 -8.67 4.92
C PHE A 186 -10.25 -8.79 4.20
N VAL A 187 -9.15 -8.78 4.94
CA VAL A 187 -7.80 -8.96 4.38
C VAL A 187 -7.18 -10.17 5.05
N GLY A 188 -6.65 -11.07 4.24
CA GLY A 188 -6.00 -12.29 4.72
C GLY A 188 -4.80 -12.68 3.87
N ILE A 189 -3.97 -13.56 4.42
CA ILE A 189 -2.77 -14.09 3.77
C ILE A 189 -2.91 -15.60 3.60
N VAL A 190 -2.46 -16.09 2.45
CA VAL A 190 -2.26 -17.53 2.24
C VAL A 190 -0.97 -17.91 2.97
N ASN A 191 -1.07 -18.63 4.09
CA ASN A 191 0.05 -18.80 5.02
C ASN A 191 0.85 -20.07 4.72
N ALA A 192 0.18 -21.15 4.30
CA ALA A 192 0.85 -22.41 3.98
C ALA A 192 0.31 -23.08 2.70
N PRO A 193 1.12 -23.93 2.03
CA PRO A 193 0.68 -24.70 0.88
C PRO A 193 -0.49 -25.61 1.24
N GLY A 194 -1.53 -25.65 0.40
CA GLY A 194 -2.69 -26.51 0.60
C GLY A 194 -3.71 -26.03 1.65
N GLU A 195 -3.48 -24.87 2.28
CA GLU A 195 -4.52 -24.23 3.08
C GLU A 195 -5.70 -23.84 2.19
N SER A 196 -6.92 -24.05 2.67
CA SER A 196 -8.12 -23.67 1.93
C SER A 196 -8.71 -22.34 2.41
N ARG A 197 -8.27 -21.84 3.58
CA ARG A 197 -8.71 -20.60 4.23
C ARG A 197 -7.57 -19.59 4.31
N LEU A 198 -7.95 -18.32 4.34
CA LEU A 198 -7.01 -17.24 4.61
C LEU A 198 -6.76 -17.08 6.10
N THR A 199 -5.49 -16.86 6.46
CA THR A 199 -5.14 -16.37 7.79
C THR A 199 -5.42 -14.87 7.86
N PRO A 200 -6.20 -14.36 8.84
CA PRO A 200 -6.50 -12.94 8.93
C PRO A 200 -5.23 -12.08 9.00
N PHE A 201 -5.12 -11.09 8.13
CA PHE A 201 -4.00 -10.17 8.14
C PHE A 201 -4.11 -9.27 9.37
N ASN A 202 -3.02 -9.17 10.14
CA ASN A 202 -2.98 -8.35 11.35
C ASN A 202 -1.74 -7.46 11.39
N LEU A 203 -1.96 -6.18 11.08
CA LEU A 203 -1.06 -5.08 11.43
C LEU A 203 -1.86 -4.14 12.33
N THR A 204 -1.47 -4.04 13.60
CA THR A 204 -2.24 -3.34 14.63
C THR A 204 -2.50 -1.89 14.22
N GLY A 205 -3.76 -1.47 14.29
CA GLY A 205 -4.16 -0.09 13.99
C GLY A 205 -4.04 0.31 12.51
N PHE A 206 -3.77 -0.62 11.59
CA PHE A 206 -3.59 -0.32 10.17
C PHE A 206 -4.89 -0.42 9.37
N LEU A 207 -5.69 -1.48 9.57
CA LEU A 207 -6.93 -1.71 8.82
C LEU A 207 -8.17 -1.28 9.59
N ASN A 208 -9.13 -0.70 8.87
CA ASN A 208 -10.48 -0.48 9.37
C ASN A 208 -11.33 -1.75 9.19
N LYS A 209 -11.35 -2.60 10.23
CA LYS A 209 -12.04 -3.91 10.21
C LYS A 209 -13.50 -3.85 10.67
N THR A 210 -14.03 -2.69 11.03
CA THR A 210 -15.41 -2.60 11.53
C THR A 210 -16.41 -2.67 10.39
N HIS A 211 -17.64 -3.13 10.67
CA HIS A 211 -18.72 -3.08 9.69
C HIS A 211 -19.36 -1.67 9.67
N PRO A 212 -19.55 -0.99 8.52
CA PRO A 212 -20.07 0.37 8.53
C PRO A 212 -21.50 0.47 9.08
N LEU A 213 -22.41 -0.45 8.72
CA LEU A 213 -23.78 -0.42 9.27
C LEU A 213 -23.86 -0.85 10.75
N TYR A 214 -22.82 -1.56 11.23
CA TYR A 214 -22.76 -2.11 12.59
C TYR A 214 -21.37 -1.81 13.17
N PRO A 215 -21.10 -0.54 13.57
CA PRO A 215 -19.73 -0.09 13.88
C PRO A 215 -19.06 -0.83 15.04
N ASN A 216 -19.85 -1.47 15.90
CA ASN A 216 -19.37 -2.29 17.03
C ASN A 216 -18.99 -3.72 16.61
N GLU A 217 -19.29 -4.13 15.38
CA GLU A 217 -18.96 -5.44 14.85
C GLU A 217 -17.66 -5.39 14.05
N THR A 218 -16.81 -6.40 14.25
CA THR A 218 -15.52 -6.52 13.57
C THR A 218 -15.54 -7.72 12.62
N ILE A 219 -15.03 -7.51 11.42
CA ILE A 219 -14.90 -8.52 10.37
C ILE A 219 -13.53 -9.16 10.50
N ASN A 220 -13.48 -10.28 11.21
CA ASN A 220 -12.22 -10.96 11.55
C ASN A 220 -11.94 -12.20 10.70
N ASP A 221 -12.91 -12.68 9.93
CA ASP A 221 -12.76 -13.84 9.06
C ASP A 221 -13.61 -13.73 7.78
N GLU A 222 -13.37 -14.69 6.90
CA GLU A 222 -14.00 -14.82 5.59
C GLU A 222 -15.51 -15.03 5.67
N ASP A 223 -16.00 -15.83 6.63
CA ASP A 223 -17.44 -16.13 6.77
C ASP A 223 -18.20 -14.89 7.23
N LYS A 224 -17.68 -14.19 8.24
CA LYS A 224 -18.26 -12.96 8.75
C LYS A 224 -18.39 -11.91 7.66
N PHE A 225 -17.35 -11.75 6.83
CA PHE A 225 -17.43 -10.86 5.65
C PHE A 225 -18.56 -11.27 4.69
N LEU A 226 -18.62 -12.55 4.31
CA LEU A 226 -19.60 -13.02 3.31
C LEU A 226 -21.05 -12.95 3.80
N ARG A 227 -21.28 -13.05 5.12
CA ARG A 227 -22.60 -12.88 5.73
C ARG A 227 -22.99 -11.41 5.91
N ASP A 228 -22.01 -10.54 6.10
CA ASP A 228 -22.21 -9.11 6.32
C ASP A 228 -21.98 -8.27 5.05
N ILE A 229 -22.14 -8.85 3.87
CA ILE A 229 -22.06 -8.06 2.63
C ILE A 229 -23.21 -7.05 2.65
N PRO A 230 -22.95 -5.76 2.39
CA PRO A 230 -24.00 -4.76 2.38
C PRO A 230 -25.07 -5.09 1.34
N PRO A 231 -26.35 -4.79 1.62
CA PRO A 231 -27.43 -5.07 0.69
C PRO A 231 -27.25 -4.27 -0.61
N MET A 232 -27.27 -4.96 -1.75
CA MET A 232 -27.28 -4.35 -3.08
C MET A 232 -28.70 -4.35 -3.62
N GLY A 233 -29.27 -3.18 -3.90
CA GLY A 233 -30.68 -3.04 -4.30
C GLY A 233 -31.03 -3.88 -5.54
N GLY A 234 -31.75 -4.98 -5.35
CA GLY A 234 -32.31 -5.83 -6.42
C GLY A 234 -31.34 -6.74 -7.17
N ALA A 235 -30.04 -6.70 -6.87
CA ALA A 235 -29.02 -7.53 -7.50
C ALA A 235 -28.38 -8.49 -6.49
N ALA A 236 -27.84 -9.61 -6.98
CA ALA A 236 -27.03 -10.49 -6.14
C ALA A 236 -25.80 -9.72 -5.60
N PRO A 237 -25.42 -9.92 -4.32
CA PRO A 237 -24.27 -9.25 -3.74
C PRO A 237 -23.00 -9.58 -4.54
N LEU A 238 -22.33 -8.54 -5.02
CA LEU A 238 -21.06 -8.66 -5.73
C LEU A 238 -19.91 -8.64 -4.72
N VAL A 239 -19.07 -9.67 -4.76
CA VAL A 239 -17.84 -9.76 -3.98
C VAL A 239 -16.66 -9.75 -4.93
N ARG A 240 -15.67 -8.90 -4.64
CA ARG A 240 -14.41 -8.90 -5.36
C ARG A 240 -13.33 -9.45 -4.46
N LEU A 241 -12.52 -10.35 -5.02
CA LEU A 241 -11.29 -10.84 -4.43
C LEU A 241 -10.14 -10.15 -5.16
N LYS A 242 -9.39 -9.31 -4.46
CA LYS A 242 -8.28 -8.52 -4.99
C LYS A 242 -6.98 -9.04 -4.38
N ALA A 243 -5.95 -9.23 -5.20
CA ALA A 243 -4.60 -9.40 -4.67
C ALA A 243 -4.03 -8.02 -4.31
N VAL A 244 -3.50 -7.88 -3.09
CA VAL A 244 -2.95 -6.62 -2.57
C VAL A 244 -1.53 -6.80 -2.06
N ASN A 245 -0.75 -5.71 -2.04
CA ASN A 245 0.56 -5.65 -1.40
C ASN A 245 0.54 -4.56 -0.33
N ILE A 246 1.19 -4.79 0.81
CA ILE A 246 1.40 -3.76 1.83
C ILE A 246 2.79 -3.19 1.65
N ILE A 247 2.87 -1.88 1.41
CA ILE A 247 4.10 -1.16 1.12
C ILE A 247 4.40 -0.23 2.28
N LYS A 248 5.66 -0.16 2.67
CA LYS A 248 6.17 0.79 3.66
C LYS A 248 7.28 1.63 3.06
N TYR A 249 7.10 2.94 3.08
CA TYR A 249 8.20 3.89 2.94
C TYR A 249 8.66 4.31 4.32
N TYR A 250 9.97 4.33 4.56
CA TYR A 250 10.50 4.74 5.84
C TYR A 250 11.86 5.45 5.73
N LEU A 251 12.14 6.28 6.72
CA LEU A 251 13.40 7.00 6.85
C LEU A 251 14.32 6.28 7.83
N GLU A 252 15.55 5.99 7.42
CA GLU A 252 16.57 5.38 8.25
C GLU A 252 17.87 6.15 8.16
N ARG A 253 18.56 6.32 9.28
CA ARG A 253 19.86 6.98 9.30
C ARG A 253 20.95 5.96 9.01
N ASP A 254 21.76 6.24 7.99
CA ASP A 254 22.92 5.42 7.67
C ASP A 254 23.95 5.50 8.81
N PRO A 255 24.40 4.37 9.36
CA PRO A 255 25.35 4.35 10.47
C PRO A 255 26.74 4.89 10.09
N LYS A 256 27.14 4.81 8.81
CA LYS A 256 28.44 5.23 8.28
C LYS A 256 28.44 6.71 7.90
N THR A 257 27.53 7.12 7.01
CA THR A 257 27.51 8.50 6.47
C THR A 257 26.76 9.48 7.37
N LYS A 258 25.95 8.97 8.32
CA LYS A 258 25.06 9.74 9.19
C LYS A 258 23.95 10.50 8.45
N THR A 259 23.82 10.30 7.15
CA THR A 259 22.72 10.84 6.33
C THR A 259 21.45 10.04 6.57
N VAL A 260 20.29 10.66 6.33
CA VAL A 260 18.99 9.99 6.39
C VAL A 260 18.61 9.54 4.98
N ASN A 261 18.19 8.29 4.84
CA ASN A 261 17.86 7.67 3.58
C ASN A 261 16.37 7.30 3.55
N LEU A 262 15.73 7.48 2.40
CA LEU A 262 14.40 6.97 2.11
C LEU A 262 14.50 5.53 1.60
N LEU A 263 13.84 4.62 2.29
CA LEU A 263 13.79 3.20 1.99
C LEU A 263 12.35 2.78 1.69
N ARG A 264 12.20 1.80 0.81
CA ARG A 264 10.94 1.11 0.52
C ARG A 264 11.02 -0.35 0.93
N SER A 265 10.00 -0.85 1.60
CA SER A 265 9.85 -2.25 1.96
C SER A 265 8.46 -2.77 1.59
N VAL A 266 8.36 -4.07 1.31
CA VAL A 266 7.11 -4.76 1.04
C VAL A 266 6.88 -5.80 2.13
N TYR A 267 5.65 -5.90 2.61
CA TYR A 267 5.28 -6.95 3.56
C TYR A 267 5.18 -8.30 2.86
N MET A 268 6.01 -9.25 3.27
CA MET A 268 6.05 -10.61 2.76
C MET A 268 6.45 -11.56 3.90
N ASN A 269 5.88 -12.76 3.94
CA ASN A 269 6.23 -13.79 4.94
C ASN A 269 6.13 -13.28 6.39
N ASN A 270 5.03 -12.60 6.72
CA ASN A 270 4.74 -12.02 8.04
C ASN A 270 5.72 -10.94 8.53
N THR A 271 6.57 -10.40 7.66
CA THR A 271 7.49 -9.30 8.00
C THR A 271 7.65 -8.32 6.85
N PHE A 272 8.19 -7.14 7.15
CA PHE A 272 8.63 -6.22 6.11
C PHE A 272 9.98 -6.68 5.55
N SER A 273 10.09 -6.76 4.23
CA SER A 273 11.34 -7.09 3.54
C SER A 273 12.46 -6.11 3.89
N LYS A 274 13.70 -6.47 3.59
CA LYS A 274 14.81 -5.52 3.63
C LYS A 274 14.47 -4.30 2.77
N GLY A 275 14.76 -3.10 3.30
CA GLY A 275 14.52 -1.84 2.59
C GLY A 275 15.38 -1.72 1.34
N GLN A 276 14.76 -1.31 0.25
CA GLN A 276 15.41 -0.86 -0.97
C GLN A 276 15.65 0.65 -0.89
N LEU A 277 16.88 1.09 -1.15
CA LEU A 277 17.23 2.52 -1.18
C LEU A 277 16.55 3.21 -2.36
N PHE A 278 15.83 4.29 -2.06
CA PHE A 278 15.11 5.10 -3.05
C PHE A 278 15.70 6.49 -3.19
N ALA A 279 16.11 7.10 -2.08
CA ALA A 279 16.82 8.37 -2.10
C ALA A 279 17.77 8.43 -0.90
N ALA A 280 18.99 8.92 -1.14
CA ALA A 280 19.94 9.23 -0.10
C ALA A 280 19.86 10.71 0.29
N ASP A 281 20.33 11.03 1.50
CA ASP A 281 20.42 12.40 2.03
C ASP A 281 19.10 13.18 1.94
N VAL A 282 18.06 12.59 2.55
CA VAL A 282 16.70 13.13 2.59
C VAL A 282 16.46 13.81 3.94
N THR A 283 16.00 15.05 3.92
CA THR A 283 15.54 15.75 5.13
C THR A 283 14.14 15.29 5.51
N ARG A 284 13.21 15.33 4.55
CA ARG A 284 11.82 14.91 4.75
C ARG A 284 11.17 14.50 3.44
N VAL A 285 10.12 13.70 3.53
CA VAL A 285 9.27 13.34 2.39
C VAL A 285 7.84 13.75 2.71
N VAL A 286 7.23 14.48 1.79
CA VAL A 286 5.84 14.93 1.93
C VAL A 286 4.98 14.16 0.95
N PHE A 287 3.94 13.49 1.45
CA PHE A 287 2.83 12.99 0.65
C PHE A 287 1.64 13.92 0.82
N SER A 288 0.94 14.25 -0.25
CA SER A 288 -0.16 15.21 -0.18
C SER A 288 -1.28 14.90 -1.16
N ARG A 289 -2.50 15.31 -0.81
CA ARG A 289 -3.67 15.31 -1.66
C ARG A 289 -4.32 16.68 -1.55
N ASN A 290 -4.94 17.15 -2.63
CA ASN A 290 -5.58 18.46 -2.64
C ASN A 290 -6.69 18.57 -1.58
N ASN A 291 -7.44 17.49 -1.38
CA ASN A 291 -8.47 17.35 -0.36
C ASN A 291 -8.92 15.87 -0.25
N ALA A 292 -9.91 15.58 0.60
CA ALA A 292 -10.44 14.23 0.76
C ALA A 292 -11.24 13.75 -0.47
N ARG A 293 -11.56 14.61 -1.45
CA ARG A 293 -12.25 14.22 -2.70
C ARG A 293 -11.29 13.88 -3.84
N ASP A 294 -10.01 14.18 -3.71
CA ASP A 294 -8.99 13.90 -4.73
C ASP A 294 -8.30 12.58 -4.44
N SER A 295 -8.44 11.58 -5.31
CA SER A 295 -7.75 10.29 -5.16
C SER A 295 -6.27 10.34 -5.60
N LEU A 296 -5.82 11.44 -6.21
CA LEU A 296 -4.43 11.61 -6.60
C LEU A 296 -3.57 12.00 -5.40
N ILE A 297 -2.52 11.21 -5.17
CA ILE A 297 -1.52 11.49 -4.15
C ILE A 297 -0.26 12.01 -4.83
N TYR A 298 0.11 13.24 -4.50
CA TYR A 298 1.37 13.86 -4.88
C TYR A 298 2.42 13.55 -3.82
N TYR A 299 3.69 13.54 -4.20
CA TYR A 299 4.79 13.44 -3.25
C TYR A 299 5.92 14.40 -3.60
N GLN A 300 6.70 14.75 -2.59
CA GLN A 300 7.90 15.58 -2.73
C GLN A 300 8.98 15.05 -1.78
N ILE A 301 10.15 14.76 -2.33
CA ILE A 301 11.35 14.43 -1.55
C ILE A 301 12.13 15.73 -1.37
N ILE A 302 12.40 16.10 -0.11
CA ILE A 302 13.10 17.35 0.24
C ILE A 302 14.48 16.97 0.76
N ARG A 303 15.52 17.47 0.10
CA ARG A 303 16.92 17.27 0.47
C ARG A 303 17.46 18.50 1.21
N PRO A 304 18.58 18.40 1.96
CA PRO A 304 19.14 19.52 2.71
C PRO A 304 19.38 20.77 1.85
N GLN A 305 19.81 20.59 0.60
CA GLN A 305 20.07 21.65 -0.38
C GLN A 305 18.82 22.39 -0.89
N ASP A 306 17.63 21.83 -0.65
CA ASP A 306 16.34 22.40 -1.05
C ASP A 306 15.67 23.16 0.11
N VAL A 307 16.23 23.08 1.32
CA VAL A 307 15.72 23.77 2.51
C VAL A 307 16.14 25.25 2.44
N GLY A 308 15.18 26.14 2.16
CA GLY A 308 15.40 27.60 2.10
C GLY A 308 15.32 28.21 0.70
N LYS A 309 14.95 27.42 -0.32
CA LYS A 309 14.40 27.90 -1.59
C LYS A 309 12.88 27.83 -1.57
#